data_AF-A0A4W5JXS4-F1
#
_entry.id   AF-A0A4W5JXS4-F1
#
_cell.length_a   1.000
_cell.length_b   1.000
_cell.length_c   1.000
_cell.angle_alpha   90.00
_cell.angle_beta   90.00
_cell.angle_gamma   90.00
#
_symmetry.space_group_name_H-M   'P 1'
#
loop_
_entity.id
_entity.type
_entity.pdbx_description
1 polymer ?
#
loop_
_entity_poly.entity_id
_entity_poly.type
_entity_poly.pdbx_seq_one_letter_code
_entity_poly.pdbx_strand_id
1 'polypeptide(L)'
;MAAHLRTLCSTALRQSSRFTTTCGAQYGPLTDFPDWSFADGRSAPPLKGQLRRNQERETLPRRVVNLSSEVDEGMEVWSSKREEAKRMEERNKSLLLKTQREPFIEEK
;
A
#
# COMPACT_ATOMS: atom_id res chain seq x y z
N MET A 1 15.26 14.30 -51.24
CA MET A 1 14.86 13.11 -50.46
C MET A 1 14.07 13.59 -49.26
N ALA A 2 12.74 13.48 -49.33
CA ALA A 2 11.84 14.05 -48.32
C ALA A 2 11.84 13.17 -47.07
N ALA A 3 12.25 13.75 -45.93
CA ALA A 3 12.24 13.08 -44.65
C ALA A 3 10.79 12.94 -44.16
N HIS A 4 10.32 11.69 -44.10
CA HIS A 4 9.11 11.34 -43.35
C HIS A 4 9.39 11.41 -41.85
N LEU A 5 9.30 12.61 -41.28
CA LEU A 5 9.12 12.76 -39.83
C LEU A 5 7.68 12.43 -39.50
N ARG A 6 7.47 11.17 -39.13
CA ARG A 6 6.19 10.67 -38.61
C ARG A 6 5.75 11.56 -37.46
N THR A 7 4.60 12.18 -37.65
CA THR A 7 3.87 13.02 -36.72
C THR A 7 3.74 12.33 -35.37
N LEU A 8 4.56 12.74 -34.39
CA LEU A 8 4.35 12.37 -33.00
C LEU A 8 3.02 13.00 -32.57
N CYS A 9 2.17 12.17 -31.95
CA CYS A 9 0.86 12.53 -31.42
C CYS A 9 0.90 13.88 -30.68
N SER A 10 0.37 14.93 -31.31
CA SER A 10 0.48 16.33 -30.91
C SER A 10 -0.64 16.80 -29.98
N THR A 11 -1.19 15.93 -29.14
CA THR A 11 -2.24 16.28 -28.15
C THR A 11 -1.74 16.33 -26.71
N ALA A 12 -0.43 16.52 -26.49
CA ALA A 12 0.16 16.59 -25.15
C ALA A 12 -0.21 17.87 -24.35
N LEU A 13 -0.92 18.85 -24.94
CA LEU A 13 -1.13 20.17 -24.31
C LEU A 13 -2.56 20.43 -23.77
N ARG A 14 -3.47 19.45 -23.74
CA ARG A 14 -4.86 19.63 -23.26
C ARG A 14 -5.37 18.52 -22.31
N GLN A 15 -4.51 17.91 -21.50
CA GLN A 15 -4.91 16.83 -20.57
C GLN A 15 -4.99 17.26 -19.10
N SER A 16 -4.73 18.53 -18.78
CA SER A 16 -4.71 19.04 -17.39
C SER A 16 -6.08 19.09 -16.69
N SER A 17 -7.20 18.83 -17.36
CA SER A 17 -8.54 19.01 -16.78
C SER A 17 -9.34 17.72 -16.57
N ARG A 18 -8.78 16.54 -16.92
CA ARG A 18 -9.48 15.27 -16.77
C ARG A 18 -8.54 14.23 -16.17
N PHE A 19 -8.98 13.58 -15.08
CA PHE A 19 -8.34 12.40 -14.47
C PHE A 19 -8.41 11.19 -15.42
N THR A 20 -7.82 11.30 -16.60
CA THR A 20 -7.77 10.25 -17.61
C THR A 20 -6.32 9.96 -17.94
N THR A 21 -5.99 8.71 -18.25
CA THR A 21 -4.64 8.33 -18.68
C THR A 21 -4.15 9.10 -19.88
N THR A 22 -2.82 9.21 -19.96
CA THR A 22 -2.08 9.79 -21.08
C THR A 22 -2.44 9.18 -22.44
N CYS A 23 -2.85 7.90 -22.47
CA CYS A 23 -3.56 7.31 -23.60
C CYS A 23 -4.98 6.93 -23.17
N GLY A 24 -6.00 7.42 -23.87
CA GLY A 24 -7.43 7.20 -23.55
C GLY A 24 -7.95 5.76 -23.73
N ALA A 25 -7.07 4.76 -23.80
CA ALA A 25 -7.39 3.35 -24.03
C ALA A 25 -6.86 2.39 -22.93
N GLN A 26 -6.27 2.91 -21.85
CA GLN A 26 -5.63 2.09 -20.82
C GLN A 26 -6.60 1.68 -19.71
N TYR A 27 -7.38 2.64 -19.21
CA TYR A 27 -8.47 2.42 -18.26
C TYR A 27 -9.61 3.40 -18.53
N GLY A 28 -10.82 3.04 -18.11
CA GLY A 28 -11.98 3.90 -18.18
C GLY A 28 -13.15 3.27 -18.93
N PRO A 29 -14.29 3.98 -19.00
CA PRO A 29 -15.55 3.42 -19.50
C PRO A 29 -15.45 2.96 -20.96
N LEU A 30 -14.62 3.59 -21.79
CA LEU A 30 -14.41 3.19 -23.17
C LEU A 30 -13.72 1.82 -23.32
N THR A 31 -12.95 1.38 -22.32
CA THR A 31 -12.13 0.16 -22.41
C THR A 31 -12.59 -0.94 -21.46
N ASP A 32 -13.24 -0.57 -20.35
CA ASP A 32 -13.68 -1.52 -19.34
C ASP A 32 -15.14 -1.99 -19.56
N PHE A 33 -15.97 -1.25 -20.30
CA PHE A 33 -17.33 -1.69 -20.67
C PHE A 33 -17.33 -2.55 -21.95
N PRO A 34 -18.28 -3.50 -22.07
CA PRO A 34 -18.45 -4.28 -23.28
C PRO A 34 -19.09 -3.45 -24.40
N ASP A 35 -18.55 -3.59 -25.62
CA ASP A 35 -19.04 -2.87 -26.80
C ASP A 35 -20.43 -3.33 -27.29
N TRP A 36 -20.95 -4.45 -26.77
CA TRP A 36 -22.25 -5.01 -27.15
C TRP A 36 -22.86 -5.82 -25.99
N SER A 37 -24.15 -6.12 -26.09
CA SER A 37 -24.89 -7.00 -25.17
C SER A 37 -25.96 -7.79 -25.93
N PHE A 38 -26.50 -8.84 -25.32
CA PHE A 38 -27.60 -9.59 -25.93
C PHE A 38 -28.89 -8.76 -25.90
N ALA A 39 -29.78 -8.93 -26.88
CA ALA A 39 -31.07 -8.23 -26.94
C ALA A 39 -31.95 -8.50 -25.70
N ASP A 40 -31.81 -9.68 -25.11
CA ASP A 40 -32.48 -10.09 -23.87
C ASP A 40 -31.95 -9.36 -22.61
N GLY A 41 -30.91 -8.53 -22.74
CA GLY A 41 -30.26 -7.82 -21.62
C GLY A 41 -29.18 -8.63 -20.88
N ARG A 42 -28.87 -9.85 -21.33
CA ARG A 42 -27.71 -10.60 -20.80
C ARG A 42 -26.41 -9.85 -21.13
N SER A 43 -25.49 -9.79 -20.18
CA SER A 43 -24.17 -9.21 -20.41
C SER A 43 -23.38 -10.01 -21.43
N ALA A 44 -22.58 -9.34 -22.26
CA ALA A 44 -21.64 -10.02 -23.13
C ALA A 44 -20.59 -10.80 -22.30
N PRO A 45 -20.11 -11.95 -22.79
CA PRO A 45 -19.02 -12.65 -22.15
C PRO A 45 -17.75 -11.77 -22.11
N PRO A 46 -16.92 -11.89 -21.06
CA PRO A 46 -15.73 -11.04 -20.91
C PRO A 46 -14.70 -11.31 -22.01
N LEU A 47 -14.12 -10.24 -22.53
CA LEU A 47 -13.06 -10.31 -23.53
C LEU A 47 -11.75 -10.83 -22.90
N LYS A 48 -10.93 -11.55 -23.68
CA LYS A 48 -9.63 -12.07 -23.21
C LYS A 48 -8.73 -10.97 -22.64
N GLY A 49 -8.72 -9.79 -23.27
CA GLY A 49 -7.97 -8.63 -22.78
C GLY A 49 -8.49 -8.05 -21.46
N GLN A 50 -9.79 -8.17 -21.20
CA GLN A 50 -10.40 -7.76 -19.93
C GLN A 50 -10.00 -8.72 -18.81
N LEU A 51 -10.02 -10.02 -19.07
CA LEU A 51 -9.58 -11.04 -18.11
C LEU A 51 -8.11 -10.85 -17.72
N ARG A 52 -7.22 -10.65 -18.71
CA ARG A 52 -5.80 -10.37 -18.46
C ARG A 52 -5.60 -9.13 -17.59
N ARG A 53 -6.26 -8.01 -17.94
CA ARG A 53 -6.17 -6.76 -17.16
C ARG A 53 -6.69 -6.94 -15.74
N ASN A 54 -7.76 -7.70 -15.54
CA ASN A 54 -8.30 -7.96 -14.21
C ASN A 54 -7.30 -8.76 -13.36
N GLN A 55 -6.69 -9.79 -13.93
CA GLN A 55 -5.68 -10.58 -13.22
C GLN A 55 -4.44 -9.74 -12.86
N GLU A 56 -3.95 -8.91 -13.78
CA GLU A 56 -2.86 -7.96 -13.52
C GLU A 56 -3.25 -6.96 -12.42
N ARG A 57 -4.45 -6.39 -12.49
CA ARG A 57 -5.01 -5.46 -11.49
C ARG A 57 -5.24 -6.11 -10.13
N GLU A 58 -5.36 -7.43 -10.06
CA GLU A 58 -5.59 -8.15 -8.80
C GLU A 58 -4.28 -8.43 -8.05
N THR A 59 -3.20 -8.70 -8.78
CA THR A 59 -1.89 -8.99 -8.18
C THR A 59 -1.30 -7.81 -7.41
N LEU A 60 -1.50 -6.58 -7.91
CA LEU A 60 -0.94 -5.37 -7.31
C LEU A 60 -1.56 -5.03 -5.95
N PRO A 61 -2.90 -4.93 -5.78
CA PRO A 61 -3.53 -4.69 -4.47
C PRO A 61 -3.23 -5.79 -3.46
N ARG A 62 -3.18 -7.06 -3.89
CA ARG A 62 -2.79 -8.18 -3.00
C ARG A 62 -1.41 -7.92 -2.39
N ARG A 63 -0.44 -7.50 -3.22
CA ARG A 63 0.90 -7.15 -2.75
C ARG A 63 0.89 -5.92 -1.84
N VAL A 64 0.14 -4.88 -2.19
CA VAL A 64 0.04 -3.66 -1.38
C VAL A 64 -0.47 -4.00 0.02
N VAL A 65 -1.57 -4.76 0.12
CA VAL A 65 -2.15 -5.18 1.40
C VAL A 65 -1.14 -5.97 2.23
N ASN A 66 -0.45 -6.95 1.63
CA ASN A 66 0.54 -7.76 2.35
C ASN A 66 1.70 -6.90 2.89
N LEU A 67 2.23 -5.98 2.08
CA LEU A 67 3.33 -5.10 2.51
C LEU A 67 2.87 -4.13 3.61
N SER A 68 1.65 -3.62 3.52
CA SER A 68 1.08 -2.78 4.57
C SER A 68 0.95 -3.54 5.89
N SER A 69 0.43 -4.77 5.87
CA SER A 69 0.33 -5.58 7.09
C SER A 69 1.69 -5.91 7.71
N GLU A 70 2.72 -6.20 6.90
CA GLU A 70 4.07 -6.44 7.43
C GLU A 70 4.64 -5.22 8.16
N VAL A 71 4.40 -4.02 7.63
CA VAL A 71 4.84 -2.77 8.26
C VAL A 71 4.08 -2.54 9.57
N ASP A 72 2.76 -2.72 9.56
CA ASP A 72 1.92 -2.54 10.73
C ASP A 72 2.32 -3.51 11.86
N GLU A 73 2.50 -4.80 11.53
CA GLU A 73 2.97 -5.81 12.48
C GLU A 73 4.35 -5.45 13.06
N GLY A 74 5.28 -4.98 12.21
CA GLY A 74 6.59 -4.52 12.66
C GLY A 74 6.51 -3.34 13.63
N MET A 75 5.59 -2.40 13.39
CA MET A 75 5.35 -1.26 14.27
C MET A 75 4.77 -1.68 15.63
N GLU A 76 3.85 -2.65 15.66
CA GLU A 76 3.25 -3.16 16.88
C GLU A 76 4.27 -3.91 17.76
N VAL A 77 5.08 -4.77 17.14
CA VAL A 77 6.15 -5.51 17.82
C VAL A 77 7.19 -4.55 18.40
N TRP A 78 7.61 -3.54 17.63
CA TRP A 78 8.56 -2.52 18.09
C TRP A 78 7.99 -1.70 19.25
N SER A 79 6.73 -1.28 19.14
CA SER A 79 6.04 -0.49 20.16
C SER A 79 5.90 -1.27 21.48
N SER A 80 5.51 -2.53 21.39
CA SER A 80 5.39 -3.44 22.54
C SER A 80 6.72 -3.65 23.26
N LYS A 81 7.79 -3.93 22.50
CA LYS A 81 9.14 -4.11 23.05
C LYS A 81 9.64 -2.84 23.76
N ARG A 82 9.34 -1.66 23.20
CA ARG A 82 9.72 -0.37 23.79
C ARG A 82 9.01 -0.14 25.13
N GLU A 83 7.74 -0.51 25.21
CA GLU A 83 6.95 -0.37 26.42
C GLU A 83 7.40 -1.36 27.51
N GLU A 84 7.68 -2.61 27.14
CA GLU A 84 8.24 -3.61 28.06
C GLU A 84 9.60 -3.18 28.63
N ALA A 85 10.49 -2.63 27.79
CA ALA A 85 11.77 -2.12 28.24
C ALA A 85 11.62 -1.01 29.30
N LYS A 86 10.68 -0.06 29.09
CA LYS A 86 10.35 0.97 30.07
C LYS A 86 9.84 0.37 31.38
N ARG A 87 8.89 -0.57 31.31
CA ARG A 87 8.34 -1.24 32.51
C ARG A 87 9.41 -2.00 33.29
N MET A 88 10.35 -2.66 32.59
CA MET A 88 11.46 -3.37 33.22
C MET A 88 12.44 -2.40 33.87
N GLU A 89 12.72 -1.26 33.25
CA GLU A 89 13.54 -0.20 33.83
C GLU A 89 12.90 0.38 35.10
N GLU A 90 11.60 0.65 35.10
CA GLU A 90 10.85 1.09 36.28
C GLU A 90 10.89 0.05 37.40
N ARG A 91 10.66 -1.23 37.07
CA ARG A 91 10.83 -2.33 38.03
C ARG A 91 12.25 -2.37 38.60
N ASN A 92 13.27 -2.30 37.76
CA ASN A 92 14.67 -2.35 38.18
C ASN A 92 15.00 -1.16 39.11
N LYS A 93 14.61 0.07 38.75
CA LYS A 93 14.76 1.26 39.61
C LYS A 93 14.09 1.07 40.96
N SER A 94 12.88 0.52 41.00
CA SER A 94 12.15 0.26 42.24
C SER A 94 12.81 -0.80 43.13
N LEU A 95 13.51 -1.78 42.53
CA LEU A 95 14.28 -2.81 43.25
C LEU A 95 15.59 -2.24 43.77
N LEU A 96 16.29 -1.42 42.97
CA LEU A 96 17.58 -0.82 43.30
C LEU A 96 17.49 0.11 44.53
N LEU A 97 16.41 0.88 44.64
CA LEU A 97 16.16 1.77 45.79
C LEU A 97 16.02 1.04 47.14
N LYS A 98 15.79 -0.28 47.16
CA LYS A 98 15.63 -1.05 48.39
C LYS A 98 16.94 -1.62 48.95
N THR A 99 18.00 -1.67 48.15
CA THR A 99 19.26 -2.35 48.52
C THR A 99 20.22 -1.51 49.37
N GLN A 100 20.04 -0.19 49.47
CA GLN A 100 20.90 0.66 50.33
C GLN A 100 20.27 0.87 51.72
N ARG A 101 20.34 -0.16 52.57
CA ARG A 101 20.39 0.03 54.03
C ARG A 101 21.42 -0.94 54.58
N GLU A 102 22.65 -0.49 54.75
CA GLU A 102 23.51 -1.13 55.74
C GLU A 102 22.91 -0.83 57.13
N PRO A 103 22.62 -1.86 57.96
CA PRO A 103 22.37 -1.61 59.36
C PRO A 103 23.68 -1.11 59.95
N PHE A 104 23.77 0.20 60.18
CA PHE A 104 24.84 0.79 60.98
C PHE A 104 24.66 0.26 62.40
N ILE A 105 25.38 -0.82 62.75
CA ILE A 105 25.43 -1.35 64.11
C ILE A 105 26.50 -0.52 64.83
N GLU A 106 26.08 0.48 65.60
CA GLU A 106 26.94 1.09 66.62
C GLU A 106 27.08 0.10 67.78
N GLU A 107 28.24 -0.54 67.85
CA GLU A 107 28.66 -1.35 69.01
C GLU A 107 29.14 -0.39 70.12
N LYS A 108 28.51 -0.50 71.30
CA LYS A 108 28.76 0.33 72.50
C LYS A 108 29.47 -0.48 73.57
#